data_AF-A0A9Q3IZH0-F1
#
_entry.id   AF-A0A9Q3IZH0-F1
#
_cell.length_a   1.000
_cell.length_b   1.000
_cell.length_c   1.000
_cell.angle_alpha   90.00
_cell.angle_beta   90.00
_cell.angle_gamma   90.00
#
_symmetry.space_group_name_H-M   'P 1'
#
loop_
_entity.id
_entity.type
_entity.pdbx_description
1 polymer ?
#
loop_
_entity_poly.entity_id
_entity_poly.type
_entity_poly.pdbx_seq_one_letter_code
_entity_poly.pdbx_strand_id
1 'polypeptide(L)'
;MLNAIHGLNSVPLELTGELMKKHPAFPVSMINPYSSSDKELFTIRNKPPLEITPLEEGGEKIIFKVLKERRTKNKKERECIARYRKPTQEDEWLLEKDITNPDKLFHSFRHERRSKQ
;
A
#
# COMPACT_ATOMS: atom_id res chain seq x y z
N MET A 1 -25.59 36.13 -14.46
CA MET A 1 -24.58 35.35 -13.71
C MET A 1 -23.60 34.82 -14.74
N LEU A 2 -22.42 35.43 -14.87
CA LEU A 2 -21.37 34.95 -15.77
C LEU A 2 -20.36 34.19 -14.91
N ASN A 3 -20.29 32.88 -15.11
CA ASN A 3 -19.37 32.01 -14.37
C ASN A 3 -17.94 32.39 -14.75
N ALA A 4 -17.22 33.08 -13.87
CA ALA A 4 -15.80 33.31 -14.01
C ALA A 4 -15.07 31.98 -13.77
N ILE A 5 -14.86 31.22 -14.84
CA ILE A 5 -14.18 29.91 -14.83
C ILE A 5 -12.65 30.09 -14.68
N HIS A 6 -12.16 31.32 -14.53
CA HIS A 6 -10.77 31.66 -14.78
C HIS A 6 -10.12 32.45 -13.62
N GLY A 7 -8.91 32.05 -13.24
CA GLY A 7 -8.17 32.61 -12.10
C GLY A 7 -7.64 34.03 -12.35
N LEU A 8 -7.11 34.68 -11.31
CA LEU A 8 -6.70 36.11 -11.35
C LEU A 8 -5.75 36.48 -12.51
N ASN A 9 -4.99 35.52 -13.03
CA ASN A 9 -3.98 35.72 -14.08
C ASN A 9 -4.43 35.19 -15.46
N SER A 10 -5.72 34.92 -15.66
CA SER A 10 -6.22 34.41 -16.94
C SER A 10 -6.38 35.54 -17.97
N VAL A 11 -5.89 35.32 -19.18
CA VAL A 11 -6.12 36.19 -20.34
C VAL A 11 -6.99 35.42 -21.35
N PRO A 12 -8.18 35.95 -21.73
CA PRO A 12 -9.00 35.31 -22.75
C PRO A 12 -8.30 35.38 -24.11
N LEU A 13 -8.19 34.23 -24.79
CA LEU A 13 -7.56 34.12 -26.09
C LEU A 13 -8.63 33.75 -27.14
N GLU A 14 -8.98 34.68 -28.01
CA GLU A 14 -9.89 34.43 -29.14
C GLU A 14 -9.08 33.92 -30.35
N LEU A 15 -9.35 32.68 -30.78
CA LEU A 15 -8.73 32.10 -31.97
C LEU A 15 -9.60 32.36 -33.20
N THR A 16 -9.03 32.92 -34.27
CA THR A 16 -9.74 33.19 -35.53
C THR A 16 -9.15 32.46 -36.73
N GLY A 17 -9.98 32.08 -37.70
CA GLY A 17 -9.54 31.55 -39.00
C GLY A 17 -8.94 30.14 -38.92
N GLU A 18 -7.78 29.92 -39.55
CA GLU A 18 -7.11 28.61 -39.62
C GLU A 18 -6.66 28.07 -38.26
N LEU A 19 -6.51 28.95 -37.25
CA LEU A 19 -6.07 28.61 -35.89
C LEU A 19 -7.16 27.91 -35.07
N MET A 20 -8.46 28.04 -35.44
CA MET A 20 -9.54 27.28 -34.78
C MET A 20 -9.49 25.79 -35.11
N LYS A 21 -8.92 25.41 -36.27
CA LYS A 21 -8.89 24.03 -36.76
C LYS A 21 -7.67 23.24 -36.26
N LYS A 22 -6.68 23.91 -35.68
CA LYS A 22 -5.46 23.30 -35.14
C LYS A 22 -5.60 23.16 -33.62
N HIS A 23 -5.12 22.06 -33.06
CA HIS A 23 -5.04 21.92 -31.60
C HIS A 23 -4.17 23.07 -31.07
N PRO A 24 -4.59 23.79 -30.00
CA PRO A 24 -3.74 24.81 -29.41
C PRO A 24 -2.46 24.14 -28.92
N ALA A 25 -1.36 24.41 -29.62
CA ALA A 25 -0.03 24.03 -29.20
C ALA A 25 0.54 25.24 -28.48
N PHE A 26 0.63 25.16 -27.16
CA PHE A 26 1.35 26.16 -26.37
C PHE A 26 2.77 26.25 -26.93
N PRO A 27 3.27 27.45 -27.31
CA PRO A 27 4.62 27.56 -27.84
C PRO A 27 5.61 26.95 -26.85
N VAL A 28 6.56 26.19 -27.40
CA VAL A 28 7.63 25.48 -26.67
C VAL A 28 8.43 26.44 -25.78
N SER A 29 8.38 27.76 -26.06
CA SER A 29 8.96 28.82 -25.22
C SER A 29 8.26 29.07 -23.88
N MET A 30 7.10 28.47 -23.60
CA MET A 30 6.48 28.43 -22.26
C MET A 30 6.85 27.18 -21.47
N ILE A 31 7.67 26.29 -22.02
CA ILE A 31 8.36 25.30 -21.21
C ILE A 31 9.44 26.08 -20.48
N ASN A 32 9.12 26.49 -19.25
CA ASN A 32 10.12 27.07 -18.37
C ASN A 32 11.34 26.15 -18.36
N PRO A 33 12.54 26.63 -18.72
CA PRO A 33 13.73 25.82 -18.57
C PRO A 33 13.81 25.45 -17.09
N TYR A 34 13.88 24.15 -16.80
CA TYR A 34 14.08 23.68 -15.44
C TYR A 34 15.39 24.28 -14.93
N SER A 35 15.31 25.31 -14.09
CA SER A 35 16.47 25.83 -13.41
C SER A 35 16.90 24.81 -12.37
N SER A 36 18.21 24.60 -12.23
CA SER A 36 18.75 23.90 -11.07
C SER A 36 18.21 24.53 -9.80
N SER A 37 17.75 23.74 -8.84
CA SER A 37 17.22 24.28 -7.59
C SER A 37 18.30 25.02 -6.81
N ASP A 38 18.03 26.28 -6.43
CA ASP A 38 18.93 27.07 -5.60
C ASP A 38 19.11 26.41 -4.22
N LYS A 39 20.34 26.01 -3.94
CA LYS A 39 20.68 25.31 -2.69
C LYS A 39 20.52 26.21 -1.46
N GLU A 40 20.62 27.52 -1.64
CA GLU A 40 20.45 28.54 -0.59
C GLU A 40 18.98 28.73 -0.22
N LEU A 41 18.07 28.70 -1.21
CA LEU A 41 16.63 28.82 -1.00
C LEU A 41 15.99 27.52 -0.49
N PHE A 42 16.57 26.36 -0.83
CA PHE A 42 16.00 25.04 -0.52
C PHE A 42 16.94 24.17 0.34
N THR A 43 17.37 24.71 1.49
CA THR A 43 18.30 24.04 2.42
C THR A 43 17.86 22.64 2.86
N ILE A 44 16.54 22.38 2.94
CA ILE A 44 15.95 21.10 3.34
C ILE A 44 16.33 19.96 2.37
N ARG A 45 16.60 20.27 1.10
CA ARG A 45 16.97 19.27 0.07
C ARG A 45 18.40 18.76 0.21
N ASN A 46 19.24 19.44 1.00
CA ASN A 46 20.63 19.04 1.23
C ASN A 46 20.78 18.06 2.40
N LYS A 47 19.68 17.61 3.01
CA LYS A 47 19.76 16.65 4.11
C LYS A 47 20.25 15.30 3.57
N PRO A 48 21.20 14.65 4.26
CA PRO A 48 21.63 13.31 3.88
C PRO A 48 20.43 12.35 3.91
N PRO A 49 20.41 11.32 3.04
CA PRO A 49 19.40 10.28 3.11
C PRO A 49 19.33 9.72 4.54
N LEU A 50 18.12 9.58 5.07
CA LEU A 50 17.92 8.91 6.35
C LEU A 50 18.42 7.47 6.21
N GLU A 51 19.40 7.09 7.03
CA GLU A 51 19.79 5.68 7.17
C GLU A 51 18.61 4.94 7.80
N ILE A 52 17.92 4.15 6.99
CA ILE A 52 16.84 3.29 7.47
C ILE A 52 17.53 2.08 8.11
N THR A 53 17.53 2.00 9.44
CA THR A 53 17.92 0.76 10.12
C THR A 53 16.97 -0.36 9.68
N PRO A 54 17.48 -1.56 9.34
CA PRO A 54 16.62 -2.69 9.05
C PRO A 54 15.71 -2.94 10.26
N LEU A 55 14.39 -2.99 10.02
CA LEU A 55 13.44 -3.38 11.05
C LEU A 55 13.73 -4.85 11.38
N GLU A 56 14.22 -5.14 12.59
CA GLU A 56 14.41 -6.53 13.00
C GLU A 56 13.06 -7.24 13.05
N GLU A 57 12.79 -8.08 12.05
CA GLU A 57 11.59 -8.94 12.00
C GLU A 57 11.65 -10.11 13.00
N GLY A 58 12.67 -10.14 13.87
CA GLY A 58 13.07 -11.27 14.71
C GLY A 58 12.31 -11.45 16.02
N GLY A 59 11.03 -11.06 16.09
CA GLY A 59 10.20 -11.43 17.24
C GLY A 59 9.64 -12.84 17.06
N GLU A 60 9.76 -13.71 18.06
CA GLU A 60 9.11 -15.04 18.06
C GLU A 60 7.63 -14.91 17.62
N LYS A 61 7.28 -15.60 16.52
CA LYS A 61 5.95 -15.59 15.93
C LYS A 61 5.00 -16.42 16.81
N ILE A 62 4.35 -15.78 17.77
CA ILE A 62 3.38 -16.46 18.65
C ILE A 62 2.01 -16.53 17.95
N ILE A 63 1.56 -17.75 17.65
CA ILE A 63 0.24 -18.02 17.06
C ILE A 63 -0.83 -17.81 18.13
N PHE A 64 -1.83 -16.98 17.81
CA PHE A 64 -2.95 -16.69 18.69
C PHE A 64 -4.16 -17.59 18.41
N LYS A 65 -4.52 -17.80 17.14
CA LYS A 65 -5.76 -18.48 16.77
C LYS A 65 -5.72 -19.08 15.37
N VAL A 66 -6.47 -20.17 15.15
CA VAL A 66 -6.73 -20.75 13.83
C VAL A 66 -7.99 -20.16 13.22
N LEU A 67 -7.91 -19.71 11.97
CA LEU A 67 -9.04 -19.12 11.24
C LEU A 67 -9.72 -20.10 10.29
N LYS A 68 -8.93 -20.96 9.63
CA LYS A 68 -9.43 -21.94 8.65
C LYS A 68 -8.59 -23.20 8.73
N GLU A 69 -9.22 -24.33 8.41
CA GLU A 69 -8.60 -25.64 8.29
C GLU A 69 -8.80 -26.14 6.85
N ARG A 70 -7.74 -26.69 6.24
CA ARG A 70 -7.81 -27.44 4.98
C ARG A 70 -6.94 -28.69 5.07
N ARG A 71 -7.22 -29.66 4.21
CA ARG A 71 -6.35 -30.84 4.03
C ARG A 71 -5.47 -30.64 2.81
N THR A 72 -4.20 -31.00 2.92
CA THR A 72 -3.27 -31.00 1.77
C THR A 72 -3.75 -32.01 0.73
N LYS A 73 -3.34 -31.84 -0.54
CA LYS A 73 -3.72 -32.74 -1.66
C LYS A 73 -3.44 -34.22 -1.37
N ASN A 74 -2.38 -34.49 -0.61
CA ASN A 74 -1.97 -35.84 -0.21
C ASN A 74 -2.82 -36.43 0.94
N LYS A 75 -3.84 -35.71 1.44
CA LYS A 75 -4.80 -36.08 2.51
C LYS A 75 -4.21 -36.49 3.87
N LYS A 76 -2.88 -36.62 3.97
CA LYS A 76 -2.18 -37.02 5.20
C LYS A 76 -1.90 -35.86 6.15
N GLU A 77 -1.75 -34.66 5.62
CA GLU A 77 -1.37 -33.48 6.41
C GLU A 77 -2.51 -32.45 6.43
N ARG A 78 -2.65 -31.81 7.58
CA ARG A 78 -3.59 -30.71 7.80
C ARG A 78 -2.83 -29.41 7.76
N GLU A 79 -3.42 -28.45 7.06
CA GLU A 79 -2.93 -27.08 6.98
C GLU A 79 -3.98 -26.17 7.58
N CYS A 80 -3.53 -25.11 8.23
CA CYS A 80 -4.43 -24.13 8.81
C CYS A 80 -3.94 -22.71 8.58
N ILE A 81 -4.87 -21.76 8.53
CA ILE A 81 -4.52 -20.34 8.55
C ILE A 81 -4.34 -19.95 10.02
N ALA A 82 -3.11 -19.60 10.37
CA ALA A 82 -2.76 -19.13 11.69
C ALA A 82 -2.81 -17.60 11.71
N ARG A 83 -3.51 -17.06 12.71
CA ARG A 83 -3.46 -15.64 13.07
C ARG A 83 -2.47 -15.46 14.20
N TYR A 84 -1.52 -14.57 14.00
CA TYR A 84 -0.52 -14.24 15.00
C TYR A 84 -1.06 -13.26 16.05
N ARG A 85 -0.41 -13.23 17.22
CA ARG A 85 -0.76 -12.30 18.31
C ARG A 85 -0.42 -10.85 17.95
N LYS A 86 0.64 -10.63 17.18
CA LYS A 86 1.05 -9.29 16.73
C LYS A 86 0.29 -8.95 15.44
N PRO A 87 -0.41 -7.81 15.38
CA PRO A 87 -1.20 -7.42 14.20
C PRO A 87 -0.33 -7.05 12.99
N THR A 88 0.96 -6.82 13.19
CA THR A 88 1.94 -6.56 12.12
C THR A 88 2.22 -7.81 11.27
N GLN A 89 1.97 -9.01 11.81
CA GLN A 89 2.25 -10.27 11.12
C GLN A 89 1.02 -10.68 10.30
N GLU A 90 1.25 -11.03 9.04
CA GLU A 90 0.20 -11.46 8.12
C GLU A 90 -0.34 -12.85 8.48
N ASP A 91 -1.59 -13.13 8.09
CA ASP A 91 -2.21 -14.43 8.30
C ASP A 91 -1.59 -15.45 7.30
N GLU A 92 -0.88 -16.47 7.80
CA GLU A 92 -0.13 -17.43 6.99
C GLU A 92 -0.75 -18.84 7.04
N TRP A 93 -0.58 -19.61 5.96
CA TRP A 93 -0.90 -21.04 5.95
C TRP A 93 0.27 -21.83 6.55
N LEU A 94 0.01 -22.53 7.65
CA LEU A 94 0.99 -23.36 8.35
C LEU A 94 0.56 -24.83 8.36
N LEU A 95 1.55 -25.71 8.33
CA LEU A 95 1.35 -27.13 8.56
C LEU A 95 1.12 -27.38 10.05
N GLU A 96 0.40 -28.45 10.38
CA GLU A 96 0.18 -28.89 11.76
C GLU A 96 1.49 -29.10 12.54
N LYS A 97 2.58 -29.43 11.84
CA LYS A 97 3.92 -29.65 12.42
C LYS A 97 4.63 -28.36 12.85
N ASP A 98 4.30 -27.24 12.22
CA ASP A 98 4.99 -25.95 12.43
C ASP A 98 4.34 -25.13 13.55
N ILE A 99 3.26 -25.66 14.14
CA ILE A 99 2.45 -24.97 15.15
C ILE A 99 2.84 -25.47 16.53
N THR A 100 3.10 -24.53 17.44
CA THR A 100 3.26 -24.87 18.86
C THR A 100 1.90 -25.26 19.46
N ASN A 101 1.77 -26.50 19.93
CA ASN A 101 0.56 -27.05 20.55
C ASN A 101 -0.70 -27.03 19.65
N PRO A 102 -0.71 -27.77 18.52
CA PRO A 102 -1.80 -27.74 17.54
C PRO A 102 -3.15 -28.14 18.13
N ASP A 103 -3.21 -29.17 18.98
CA ASP A 103 -4.45 -29.73 19.50
C ASP A 103 -5.33 -28.70 20.22
N LYS A 104 -4.71 -27.84 21.04
CA LYS A 104 -5.41 -26.80 21.80
C LYS A 104 -6.06 -25.78 20.87
N LEU A 105 -5.34 -25.38 19.82
CA LEU A 105 -5.80 -24.41 18.83
C LEU A 105 -6.91 -24.98 17.93
N PHE A 106 -6.79 -26.25 17.52
CA PHE A 106 -7.85 -26.90 16.76
C PHE A 106 -9.10 -27.18 17.60
N HIS A 107 -8.93 -27.51 18.89
CA HIS A 107 -10.06 -27.71 19.79
C HIS A 107 -10.87 -26.41 19.99
N SER A 108 -10.19 -25.29 20.27
CA SER A 108 -10.85 -23.99 20.42
C SER A 108 -11.53 -23.54 19.12
N PHE A 109 -10.89 -23.75 17.97
CA PHE A 109 -11.46 -23.48 16.66
C PHE A 109 -12.76 -24.27 16.40
N ARG A 110 -12.78 -25.57 16.72
CA ARG A 110 -13.99 -26.41 16.58
C ARG A 110 -15.11 -25.94 17.50
N HIS A 111 -14.78 -25.56 18.73
CA HIS A 111 -15.76 -25.04 19.68
C HIS A 111 -16.40 -23.75 19.19
N GLU A 112 -15.61 -22.80 18.69
CA GLU A 112 -16.12 -21.55 18.15
C GLU A 112 -16.97 -21.75 16.90
N ARG A 113 -16.57 -22.67 16.00
CA ARG A 113 -17.36 -23.00 14.81
C ARG A 113 -18.75 -23.53 15.17
N ARG A 114 -18.85 -24.36 16.21
CA ARG A 114 -20.13 -24.89 16.71
C ARG A 114 -20.98 -23.79 17.34
N SER A 115 -20.38 -22.83 18.02
CA SER A 115 -21.10 -21.73 18.69
C SER A 115 -21.67 -20.68 17.73
N LYS A 116 -21.15 -20.59 16.50
CA LYS A 116 -21.59 -19.63 15.47
C LYS A 116 -22.62 -20.20 14.50
N GLN A 117 -22.96 -21.48 14.65
CA GLN A 117 -23.99 -22.18 13.88
C GLN A 117 -25.31 -22.11 14.61
#